data_AF-A0A1B6IH16-F1
#
_entry.id   AF-A0A1B6IH16-F1
#
_cell.length_a   1.000
_cell.length_b   1.000
_cell.length_c   1.000
_cell.angle_alpha   90.00
_cell.angle_beta   90.00
_cell.angle_gamma   90.00
#
_symmetry.space_group_name_H-M   'P 1'
#
loop_
_entity.id
_entity.type
_entity.pdbx_description
1 polymer ?
#
loop_
_entity_poly.entity_id
_entity_poly.type
_entity_poly.pdbx_seq_one_letter_code
_entity_poly.pdbx_strand_id
1 'polypeptide(L)'
;TDEAHFTRTAIINFHNNHIWADRNPHAIKPNRPQHQFSVNVWAGILADHLVVFVLPPSLNVMVYLNFLRDELPNLLDDVPLHLRQNMWFMHDGAPEHYLAVHGYLNESFTNQWIGRGGPVSWPARSPDLNPLDFYFWGHLKTLVYSSPIDTIEELRLNISNGIETIKQTP
;
A
#
# COMPACT_ATOMS: atom_id res chain seq x y z
N THR A 1 -6.96 -0.55 5.41
CA THR A 1 -5.86 0.20 4.78
C THR A 1 -4.70 -0.75 4.64
N ASP A 2 -3.71 -0.41 3.81
CA ASP A 2 -2.58 -1.31 3.56
C ASP A 2 -1.38 -0.55 2.97
N GLU A 3 -0.21 -1.18 3.01
CA GLU A 3 1.05 -0.64 2.50
C GLU A 3 1.65 -1.52 1.41
N ALA A 4 2.04 -0.92 0.29
CA ALA A 4 2.75 -1.61 -0.77
C ALA A 4 4.12 -0.98 -1.04
N HIS A 5 5.12 -1.86 -1.16
CA HIS A 5 6.49 -1.50 -1.52
C HIS A 5 6.69 -1.63 -3.04
N PHE A 6 7.08 -0.55 -3.70
CA PHE A 6 7.41 -0.52 -5.12
C PHE A 6 8.93 -0.42 -5.30
N THR A 7 9.50 -1.20 -6.21
CA THR A 7 10.95 -1.30 -6.45
C THR A 7 11.25 -1.11 -7.92
N ARG A 8 12.47 -0.64 -8.23
CA ARG A 8 12.95 -0.54 -9.62
C ARG A 8 12.70 -1.81 -10.43
N THR A 9 13.10 -2.96 -9.89
CA THR A 9 12.75 -4.26 -10.45
C THR A 9 11.36 -4.58 -9.93
N ALA A 10 10.32 -4.27 -10.69
CA ALA A 10 8.94 -4.69 -10.43
C ALA A 10 8.96 -6.04 -9.72
N ILE A 11 8.30 -6.16 -8.55
CA ILE A 11 8.28 -7.39 -7.75
C ILE A 11 8.10 -8.57 -8.71
N ILE A 12 9.19 -9.31 -8.95
CA ILE A 12 9.15 -10.52 -9.73
C ILE A 12 8.43 -11.49 -8.81
N ASN A 13 7.11 -11.58 -8.95
CA ASN A 13 6.38 -12.71 -8.39
C ASN A 13 6.99 -13.96 -9.03
N PHE A 14 7.92 -14.62 -8.34
CA PHE A 14 8.53 -15.88 -8.79
C PHE A 14 7.46 -16.95 -9.09
N HIS A 15 6.25 -16.79 -8.55
CA HIS A 15 5.09 -17.65 -8.82
C HIS A 15 4.37 -17.35 -10.15
N ASN A 16 4.54 -16.17 -10.75
CA ASN A 16 3.85 -15.78 -12.00
C ASN A 16 4.79 -15.68 -13.21
N ASN A 17 6.06 -16.06 -13.07
CA ASN A 17 7.04 -15.97 -14.15
C ASN A 17 7.12 -17.29 -14.93
N HIS A 18 5.97 -17.77 -15.43
CA HIS A 18 5.92 -18.92 -16.33
C HIS A 18 6.08 -18.45 -17.77
N ILE A 19 7.28 -18.63 -18.33
CA ILE A 19 7.52 -18.44 -19.76
C ILE A 19 7.14 -19.76 -20.44
N TRP A 20 5.93 -19.84 -20.98
CA TRP A 20 5.54 -20.94 -21.86
C TRP A 20 6.21 -20.71 -23.22
N ALA A 21 7.24 -21.48 -23.52
CA ALA A 21 7.91 -21.48 -24.82
C ALA A 21 8.19 -22.92 -25.25
N ASP A 22 7.88 -23.23 -26.51
CA ASP A 22 8.07 -24.57 -27.09
C ASP A 22 9.56 -24.96 -27.18
N ARG A 23 10.46 -23.97 -27.12
CA ARG A 23 11.91 -24.13 -26.91
C ARG A 23 12.45 -23.10 -25.93
N ASN A 24 13.41 -23.50 -25.10
CA ASN A 24 14.04 -22.68 -24.06
C ASN A 24 14.62 -21.37 -24.66
N PRO A 25 14.13 -20.18 -24.26
CA PRO A 25 14.50 -18.92 -24.90
C PRO A 25 15.86 -18.35 -24.48
N HIS A 26 16.65 -19.04 -23.65
CA HIS A 26 17.95 -18.54 -23.14
C HIS A 26 17.89 -17.10 -22.59
N ALA A 27 16.79 -16.75 -21.91
CA ALA A 27 16.60 -15.42 -21.35
C ALA A 27 17.53 -15.20 -20.14
N ILE A 28 18.69 -14.59 -20.37
CA ILE A 28 19.57 -14.08 -19.31
C ILE A 28 19.00 -12.72 -18.89
N LYS A 29 18.43 -12.64 -17.68
CA LYS A 29 18.02 -11.35 -17.09
C LYS A 29 19.05 -10.90 -16.04
N PRO A 30 19.61 -9.68 -16.15
CA PRO A 30 20.58 -9.18 -15.18
C PRO A 30 19.91 -9.06 -13.81
N ASN A 31 20.41 -9.80 -12.82
CA ASN A 31 19.68 -10.07 -11.59
C ASN A 31 19.96 -9.08 -10.45
N ARG A 32 20.79 -8.05 -10.65
CA ARG A 32 21.13 -7.05 -9.61
C ARG A 32 21.53 -5.70 -10.24
N PRO A 33 20.62 -4.73 -10.35
CA PRO A 33 21.04 -3.36 -10.63
C PRO A 33 21.87 -2.81 -9.45
N GLN A 34 22.94 -2.08 -9.76
CA GLN A 34 23.90 -1.53 -8.79
C GLN A 34 23.28 -0.43 -7.91
N HIS A 35 22.24 0.25 -8.42
CA HIS A 35 21.39 1.17 -7.67
C HIS A 35 19.99 0.57 -7.51
N GLN A 36 19.59 0.33 -6.27
CA GLN A 36 18.25 -0.07 -5.88
C GLN A 36 17.56 1.11 -5.22
N PHE A 37 16.35 1.42 -5.66
CA PHE A 37 15.47 2.39 -5.02
C PHE A 37 14.08 1.77 -4.86
N SER A 38 13.38 2.28 -3.86
CA SER A 38 12.00 1.89 -3.59
C SER A 38 11.16 3.06 -3.10
N VAL A 39 9.86 2.89 -3.25
CA VAL A 39 8.82 3.81 -2.81
C VAL A 39 7.80 3.01 -2.03
N ASN A 40 7.52 3.43 -0.80
CA ASN A 40 6.45 2.87 0.02
C ASN A 40 5.19 3.71 -0.20
N VAL A 41 4.07 3.04 -0.45
CA VAL A 41 2.79 3.69 -0.67
C VAL A 41 1.80 3.12 0.32
N TRP A 42 1.14 3.99 1.07
CA TRP A 42 0.00 3.66 1.91
C TRP A 42 -1.29 3.96 1.14
N ALA A 43 -2.29 3.09 1.26
CA ALA A 43 -3.61 3.34 0.73
C ALA A 43 -4.73 2.96 1.69
N GLY A 44 -5.83 3.69 1.59
CA GLY A 44 -7.07 3.44 2.30
C GLY A 44 -8.25 3.59 1.37
N ILE A 45 -9.20 2.66 1.44
CA ILE A 45 -10.48 2.77 0.77
C ILE A 45 -11.55 2.94 1.85
N LEU A 46 -12.35 3.99 1.74
CA LEU A 46 -13.48 4.26 2.61
C LEU A 46 -14.69 4.56 1.74
N ALA A 47 -15.66 3.63 1.74
CA ALA A 47 -16.76 3.63 0.77
C ALA A 47 -16.22 3.72 -0.68
N ASP A 48 -16.59 4.78 -1.40
CA ASP A 48 -16.16 5.13 -2.76
C ASP A 48 -14.91 6.03 -2.81
N HIS A 49 -14.30 6.35 -1.65
CA HIS A 49 -13.16 7.26 -1.57
C HIS A 49 -11.85 6.48 -1.46
N LEU A 50 -10.98 6.64 -2.46
CA LEU A 50 -9.61 6.13 -2.45
C LEU A 50 -8.65 7.21 -1.94
N VAL A 51 -8.05 6.95 -0.79
CA VAL A 51 -7.01 7.76 -0.15
C VAL A 51 -5.66 7.09 -0.37
N VAL A 52 -4.67 7.84 -0.86
CA VAL A 52 -3.32 7.32 -1.11
C VAL A 52 -2.29 8.32 -0.63
N PHE A 53 -1.23 7.82 -0.01
CA PHE A 53 -0.12 8.61 0.50
C PHE A 53 1.21 7.92 0.22
N VAL A 54 2.20 8.69 -0.21
CA VAL A 54 3.56 8.17 -0.41
C VAL A 54 4.33 8.30 0.91
N LEU A 55 4.68 7.16 1.49
CA LEU A 55 5.40 7.11 2.76
C LEU A 55 6.88 7.50 2.55
N PRO A 56 7.51 8.11 3.55
CA PRO A 56 8.94 8.41 3.51
C PRO A 56 9.78 7.12 3.43
N PRO A 57 11.00 7.18 2.88
CA PRO A 57 11.84 5.99 2.66
C PRO A 57 12.22 5.24 3.94
N SER A 58 12.42 5.97 5.04
CA SER A 58 12.72 5.41 6.36
C SER A 58 11.44 5.34 7.19
N LEU A 59 10.74 4.21 7.10
CA LEU A 59 9.57 3.96 7.93
C LEU A 59 10.00 3.45 9.30
N ASN A 60 9.99 4.33 10.30
CA ASN A 60 9.99 3.90 11.70
C ASN A 60 8.60 4.15 12.29
N VAL A 61 8.29 3.55 13.43
CA VAL A 61 6.94 3.65 13.99
C VAL A 61 6.58 5.07 14.41
N MET A 62 7.54 5.91 14.81
CA MET A 62 7.25 7.31 15.12
C MET A 62 6.82 8.07 13.87
N VAL A 63 7.50 7.83 12.74
CA VAL A 63 7.17 8.42 11.44
C VAL A 63 5.79 7.95 10.97
N TYR A 64 5.48 6.66 11.13
CA TYR A 64 4.16 6.13 10.81
C TYR A 64 3.06 6.71 11.74
N LEU A 65 3.34 6.84 13.03
CA LEU A 65 2.42 7.44 13.99
C LEU A 65 2.16 8.92 13.68
N ASN A 66 3.20 9.67 13.31
CA ASN A 66 3.05 11.06 12.88
C ASN A 66 2.23 11.14 11.60
N PHE A 67 2.44 10.25 10.63
CA PHE A 67 1.57 10.15 9.46
C PHE A 67 0.09 9.93 9.86
N LEU A 68 -0.19 8.96 10.74
CA LEU A 68 -1.55 8.70 11.20
C LEU A 68 -2.18 9.89 11.92
N ARG A 69 -1.39 10.64 12.70
CA ARG A 69 -1.87 11.75 13.51
C ARG A 69 -2.03 13.05 12.73
N ASP A 70 -1.06 13.37 11.88
CA ASP A 70 -0.89 14.72 11.33
C ASP A 70 -1.28 14.78 9.84
N GLU A 71 -1.11 13.70 9.09
CA GLU A 71 -1.35 13.67 7.64
C GLU A 71 -2.68 12.99 7.28
N LEU A 72 -2.96 11.82 7.87
CA LEU A 72 -4.17 11.05 7.58
C LEU A 72 -5.47 11.84 7.79
N PRO A 73 -5.63 12.66 8.85
CA PRO A 73 -6.84 13.47 9.00
C PRO A 73 -7.06 14.44 7.84
N ASN A 74 -5.98 15.09 7.35
CA ASN A 74 -6.05 16.02 6.22
C ASN A 74 -6.44 15.27 4.93
N LEU A 75 -5.91 14.06 4.72
CA LEU A 75 -6.28 13.23 3.58
C LEU A 75 -7.75 12.76 3.62
N LEU A 76 -8.36 12.76 4.81
CA LEU A 76 -9.76 12.39 5.00
C LEU A 76 -10.70 13.61 4.97
N ASP A 77 -10.21 14.84 4.79
CA ASP A 77 -11.07 16.02 4.82
C ASP A 77 -12.10 16.04 3.68
N ASP A 78 -11.73 15.50 2.53
CA ASP A 78 -12.63 15.33 1.38
C ASP A 78 -13.70 14.24 1.60
N VAL A 79 -13.57 13.42 2.66
CA VAL A 79 -14.54 12.39 3.00
C VAL A 79 -15.67 12.98 3.86
N PRO A 80 -16.94 12.75 3.52
CA PRO A 80 -18.09 13.17 4.32
C PRO A 80 -17.96 12.80 5.81
N LEU A 81 -18.26 13.76 6.69
CA LEU A 81 -18.10 13.61 8.14
C LEU A 81 -18.83 12.39 8.71
N HIS A 82 -20.03 12.08 8.19
CA HIS A 82 -20.81 10.94 8.66
C HIS A 82 -20.16 9.59 8.34
N LEU A 83 -19.38 9.49 7.26
CA LEU A 83 -18.57 8.30 6.96
C LEU A 83 -17.38 8.22 7.92
N ARG A 84 -16.69 9.35 8.15
CA ARG A 84 -15.55 9.43 9.08
C ARG A 84 -15.92 9.11 10.52
N GLN A 85 -17.07 9.56 11.00
CA GLN A 85 -17.50 9.34 12.39
C GLN A 85 -17.90 7.89 12.68
N ASN A 86 -18.24 7.11 11.66
CA ASN A 86 -18.69 5.72 11.79
C ASN A 86 -17.69 4.73 11.17
N MET A 87 -16.52 5.19 10.74
CA MET A 87 -15.55 4.33 10.05
C MET A 87 -14.88 3.37 11.02
N TRP A 88 -14.59 2.17 10.53
CA TRP A 88 -13.70 1.23 11.19
C TRP A 88 -12.33 1.28 10.54
N PHE A 89 -11.29 1.47 11.33
CA PHE A 89 -9.93 1.47 10.80
C PHE A 89 -9.38 0.05 10.75
N MET A 90 -8.94 -0.42 9.58
CA MET A 90 -8.36 -1.76 9.42
C MET A 90 -6.85 -1.63 9.21
N HIS A 91 -6.06 -2.27 10.08
CA HIS A 91 -4.59 -2.29 10.03
C HIS A 91 -4.06 -3.75 10.04
N ASP A 92 -3.31 -4.13 9.00
CA ASP A 92 -2.88 -5.52 8.76
C ASP A 92 -1.72 -6.01 9.66
N GLY A 93 -1.02 -5.08 10.31
CA GLY A 93 -0.09 -5.35 11.40
C GLY A 93 1.30 -5.85 10.96
N ALA A 94 2.13 -4.96 10.43
CA ALA A 94 3.59 -5.14 10.39
C ALA A 94 4.23 -4.97 11.79
N PRO A 95 5.20 -5.82 12.22
CA PRO A 95 5.95 -5.61 13.48
C PRO A 95 6.96 -4.47 13.28
N GLU A 96 7.15 -3.52 14.21
CA GLU A 96 8.11 -3.67 15.32
C GLU A 96 7.81 -2.79 16.57
N HIS A 97 6.79 -1.89 16.56
CA HIS A 97 6.44 -1.08 17.75
C HIS A 97 4.91 -0.83 17.95
N TYR A 98 4.13 -1.91 18.02
CA TYR A 98 2.66 -1.95 18.12
C TYR A 98 1.98 -1.04 19.18
N LEU A 99 2.59 -0.80 20.36
CA LEU A 99 1.86 -0.20 21.49
C LEU A 99 1.46 1.27 21.28
N ALA A 100 2.34 2.09 20.69
CA ALA A 100 2.06 3.52 20.50
C ALA A 100 0.97 3.73 19.43
N VAL A 101 1.03 2.95 18.35
CA VAL A 101 0.00 2.97 17.29
C VAL A 101 -1.33 2.48 17.86
N HIS A 102 -1.35 1.40 18.64
CA HIS A 102 -2.57 0.91 19.27
C HIS A 102 -3.20 1.93 20.22
N GLY A 103 -2.40 2.60 21.05
CA GLY A 103 -2.88 3.67 21.93
C GLY A 103 -3.58 4.77 21.14
N TYR A 104 -2.92 5.25 20.08
CA TYR A 104 -3.52 6.25 19.18
C TYR A 104 -4.79 5.75 18.49
N LEU A 105 -4.81 4.51 18.00
CA LEU A 105 -6.00 3.94 17.34
C LEU A 105 -7.17 3.76 18.32
N ASN A 106 -6.91 3.36 19.56
CA ASN A 106 -7.94 3.27 20.60
C ASN A 106 -8.56 4.64 20.91
N GLU A 107 -7.73 5.67 21.04
CA GLU A 107 -8.17 7.05 21.33
C GLU A 107 -8.89 7.69 20.14
N SER A 108 -8.33 7.55 18.93
CA SER A 108 -8.80 8.29 17.75
C SER A 108 -9.99 7.63 17.05
N PHE A 109 -10.10 6.31 17.15
CA PHE A 109 -11.20 5.54 16.53
C PHE A 109 -12.11 4.91 17.59
N THR A 110 -12.04 5.29 18.86
CA THR A 110 -12.94 4.81 19.94
C THR A 110 -13.04 3.28 19.99
N ASN A 111 -11.91 2.58 19.90
CA ASN A 111 -11.82 1.11 19.78
C ASN A 111 -12.49 0.49 18.53
N GLN A 112 -12.87 1.30 17.53
CA GLN A 112 -13.42 0.84 16.25
C GLN A 112 -12.30 0.62 15.23
N TRP A 113 -11.41 -0.31 15.55
CA TRP A 113 -10.36 -0.71 14.62
C TRP A 113 -10.10 -2.21 14.68
N ILE A 114 -9.66 -2.75 13.55
CA ILE A 114 -9.41 -4.16 13.33
C ILE A 114 -7.93 -4.34 13.02
N GLY A 115 -7.28 -5.25 13.71
CA GLY A 115 -5.87 -5.52 13.48
C GLY A 115 -5.28 -6.46 14.52
N ARG A 116 -4.01 -6.80 14.35
CA ARG A 116 -3.34 -7.72 15.26
C ARG A 116 -3.20 -7.13 16.66
N GLY A 117 -3.85 -7.73 17.66
CA GLY A 117 -3.81 -7.25 19.04
C GLY A 117 -4.73 -6.05 19.32
N GLY A 118 -5.66 -5.76 18.41
CA GLY A 118 -6.71 -4.76 18.60
C GLY A 118 -8.01 -5.31 19.17
N PRO A 119 -9.03 -4.44 19.37
CA PRO A 119 -10.36 -4.80 19.88
C PRO A 119 -11.04 -5.89 19.05
N VAL A 120 -10.83 -5.86 17.72
CA VAL A 120 -11.25 -6.92 16.80
C VAL A 120 -10.00 -7.46 16.10
N SER A 121 -9.79 -8.77 16.20
CA SER A 121 -8.64 -9.42 15.55
C SER A 121 -8.91 -9.63 14.07
N TRP A 122 -7.97 -9.18 13.22
CA TRP A 122 -7.98 -9.56 11.80
C TRP A 122 -7.54 -11.02 11.65
N PRO A 123 -8.24 -11.84 10.84
CA PRO A 123 -7.86 -13.23 10.62
C PRO A 123 -6.49 -13.31 9.93
N ALA A 124 -5.65 -14.25 10.39
CA ALA A 124 -4.33 -14.45 9.81
C ALA A 124 -4.44 -14.88 8.33
N ARG A 125 -3.53 -14.36 7.49
CA ARG A 125 -3.39 -14.74 6.07
C ARG A 125 -4.68 -14.61 5.26
N SER A 126 -5.43 -13.54 5.47
CA SER A 126 -6.66 -13.25 4.74
C SER A 126 -6.52 -12.01 3.83
N PRO A 127 -5.60 -12.01 2.84
CA PRO A 127 -5.48 -10.89 1.90
C PRO A 127 -6.74 -10.75 1.03
N ASP A 128 -7.49 -11.84 0.81
CA ASP A 128 -8.74 -11.83 0.04
C ASP A 128 -9.83 -10.95 0.66
N LEU A 129 -9.72 -10.63 1.96
CA LEU A 129 -10.67 -9.76 2.66
C LEU A 129 -10.28 -8.28 2.58
N ASN A 130 -9.10 -7.97 2.03
CA ASN A 130 -8.65 -6.60 1.84
C ASN A 130 -8.80 -6.21 0.35
N PRO A 131 -9.71 -5.28 0.01
CA PRO A 131 -9.88 -4.85 -1.39
C PRO A 131 -8.61 -4.23 -1.98
N LEU A 132 -7.69 -3.73 -1.13
CA LEU A 132 -6.41 -3.21 -1.59
C LEU A 132 -5.50 -4.32 -2.14
N ASP A 133 -5.39 -5.43 -1.41
CA ASP A 133 -4.64 -6.62 -1.84
C ASP A 133 -5.28 -7.33 -3.02
N PHE A 134 -6.61 -7.48 -2.98
CA PHE A 134 -7.35 -8.22 -3.99
C PHE A 134 -7.33 -7.52 -5.36
N TYR A 135 -7.44 -6.19 -5.40
CA TYR A 135 -7.59 -5.44 -6.65
C TYR A 135 -6.55 -4.33 -6.81
N PHE A 136 -6.54 -3.37 -5.87
CA PHE A 136 -5.87 -2.08 -6.07
C PHE A 136 -4.36 -2.24 -6.36
N TRP A 137 -3.64 -3.01 -5.55
CA TRP A 137 -2.20 -3.16 -5.72
C TRP A 137 -1.82 -3.90 -6.98
N GLY A 138 -2.57 -4.93 -7.36
CA GLY A 138 -2.35 -5.67 -8.61
C GLY A 138 -2.56 -4.78 -9.83
N HIS A 139 -3.64 -4.00 -9.82
CA HIS A 139 -3.95 -3.07 -10.90
C HIS A 139 -2.92 -1.94 -10.98
N LEU A 140 -2.60 -1.29 -9.86
CA LEU A 140 -1.61 -0.22 -9.80
C LEU A 140 -0.23 -0.68 -10.26
N LYS A 141 0.23 -1.87 -9.83
CA LYS A 141 1.51 -2.44 -10.31
C LYS A 141 1.51 -2.66 -11.83
N THR A 142 0.38 -3.08 -12.40
CA THR A 142 0.26 -3.26 -13.86
C THR A 142 0.45 -1.93 -14.61
N LEU A 143 -0.10 -0.83 -14.07
CA LEU A 143 0.07 0.50 -14.65
C LEU A 143 1.50 1.02 -14.47
N VAL A 144 2.04 0.92 -13.25
CA VAL A 144 3.35 1.45 -12.86
C VAL A 144 4.48 0.81 -13.68
N TYR A 145 4.43 -0.51 -13.86
CA TYR A 145 5.47 -1.29 -14.54
C TYR A 145 5.14 -1.63 -16.00
N SER A 146 4.23 -0.86 -16.62
CA SER A 146 3.91 -0.98 -18.05
C SER A 146 5.13 -0.64 -18.94
N SER A 147 6.06 0.17 -18.42
CA SER A 147 7.36 0.46 -19.02
C SER A 147 8.51 0.17 -18.03
N PRO A 148 9.74 -0.08 -18.53
CA PRO A 148 10.93 -0.10 -17.68
C PRO A 148 11.08 1.20 -16.89
N ILE A 149 11.64 1.11 -15.68
CA ILE A 149 11.85 2.24 -14.77
C ILE A 149 13.34 2.29 -14.44
N ASP A 150 13.97 3.42 -14.71
CA ASP A 150 15.41 3.61 -14.49
C ASP A 150 15.72 4.59 -13.37
N THR A 151 14.78 5.48 -13.02
CA THR A 151 14.95 6.47 -11.94
C THR A 151 13.84 6.41 -10.89
N ILE A 152 14.11 6.95 -9.69
CA ILE A 152 13.10 7.02 -8.62
C ILE A 152 12.01 8.06 -8.94
N GLU A 153 12.37 9.10 -9.68
CA GLU A 153 11.47 10.13 -10.18
C GLU A 153 10.44 9.54 -11.14
N GLU A 154 10.89 8.72 -12.10
CA GLU A 154 9.99 7.95 -12.98
C GLU A 154 9.08 7.02 -12.19
N LEU A 155 9.62 6.31 -11.19
CA LEU A 155 8.81 5.43 -10.35
C LEU A 155 7.68 6.20 -9.65
N ARG A 156 8.01 7.35 -9.06
CA ARG A 156 7.03 8.21 -8.39
C ARG A 156 5.99 8.75 -9.37
N LEU A 157 6.43 9.21 -10.54
CA LEU A 157 5.54 9.72 -11.58
C LEU A 157 4.57 8.64 -12.07
N ASN A 158 5.06 7.44 -12.34
CA ASN A 158 4.24 6.32 -12.78
C ASN A 158 3.23 5.88 -11.70
N ILE A 159 3.62 5.91 -10.42
CA ILE A 159 2.72 5.66 -9.30
C ILE A 159 1.60 6.70 -9.27
N SER A 160 1.94 8.00 -9.32
CA SER A 160 0.95 9.08 -9.33
C SER A 160 -0.03 8.97 -10.50
N ASN A 161 0.48 8.78 -11.71
CA ASN A 161 -0.35 8.63 -12.91
C ASN A 161 -1.25 7.38 -12.83
N GLY A 162 -0.73 6.27 -12.30
CA GLY A 162 -1.49 5.05 -12.08
C GLY A 162 -2.63 5.24 -11.08
N ILE A 163 -2.38 5.94 -9.97
CA ILE A 163 -3.42 6.27 -8.98
C ILE A 163 -4.51 7.15 -9.59
N GLU A 164 -4.13 8.19 -10.34
CA GLU A 164 -5.09 9.07 -11.03
C GLU A 164 -5.96 8.30 -12.02
N THR A 165 -5.35 7.39 -12.78
CA THR A 165 -6.07 6.53 -13.73
C THR A 165 -7.10 5.65 -13.01
N ILE A 166 -6.72 5.04 -11.88
CA ILE A 166 -7.63 4.21 -11.07
C ILE A 166 -8.77 5.05 -10.49
N LYS A 167 -8.49 6.26 -10.00
CA LYS A 167 -9.53 7.17 -9.48
C LYS A 167 -10.56 7.59 -10.53
N GLN A 168 -10.16 7.63 -11.80
CA GLN A 168 -11.03 8.04 -12.92
C GLN A 168 -11.77 6.86 -13.58
N THR A 169 -11.40 5.62 -13.26
CA THR A 169 -11.98 4.41 -13.86
C THR A 169 -12.79 3.67 -12.79
N PRO A 170 -14.13 3.81 -12.77
CA PRO A 170 -14.99 3.18 -11.77
C PRO A 170 -15.00 1.64 -11.86
#